data_AF-A0A948ALL2-F1
#
_entry.id   AF-A0A948ALL2-F1
#
_cell.length_a   1.000
_cell.length_b   1.000
_cell.length_c   1.000
_cell.angle_alpha   90.00
_cell.angle_beta   90.00
_cell.angle_gamma   90.00
#
_symmetry.space_group_name_H-M   'P 1'
#
loop_
_entity.id
_entity.type
_entity.pdbx_description
1 polymer ?
#
loop_
_entity_poly.entity_id
_entity_poly.type
_entity_poly.pdbx_seq_one_letter_code
_entity_poly.pdbx_strand_id
1 'polypeptide(L)'
;MNFAALEPGLLLPAFAAGLLVLASHVPLGQAVLKRGIVFLDLAIAQIAGLGVVIAHSLGGESSPWLTQVAAVTAALLGALLLHRMERQSPARQEAIIGVTFVSAACLALILMSHDPHGAEHLQELLVGQILWTTWSGLVPLAVVTALALVAWFGLRWKDSPLGFYVLFAVTITASVQ
;
A
#
# COMPACT_ATOMS: atom_id res chain seq x y z
N MET A 1 -13.12 28.95 -19.37
CA MET A 1 -13.03 27.85 -18.38
C MET A 1 -14.11 28.11 -17.34
N ASN A 2 -15.05 27.18 -17.14
CA ASN A 2 -16.21 27.41 -16.27
C ASN A 2 -15.85 27.02 -14.82
N PHE A 3 -15.37 27.98 -14.03
CA PHE A 3 -14.93 27.75 -12.64
C PHE A 3 -16.06 27.31 -11.71
N ALA A 4 -17.33 27.44 -12.13
CA ALA A 4 -18.51 26.97 -11.39
C ALA A 4 -18.67 25.43 -11.38
N ALA A 5 -17.97 24.71 -12.27
CA ALA A 5 -17.96 23.25 -12.29
C ALA A 5 -16.90 22.63 -11.36
N LEU A 6 -16.07 23.46 -10.71
CA LEU A 6 -15.11 22.98 -9.72
C LEU A 6 -15.84 22.79 -8.40
N GLU A 7 -16.12 21.55 -8.03
CA GLU A 7 -16.64 21.21 -6.71
C GLU A 7 -15.49 21.14 -5.70
N PRO A 8 -15.27 22.19 -4.87
CA PRO A 8 -14.09 22.25 -4.01
C PRO A 8 -14.12 21.16 -2.93
N GLY A 9 -15.32 20.72 -2.56
CA GLY A 9 -15.53 19.62 -1.60
C GLY A 9 -15.00 18.27 -2.08
N LEU A 10 -14.88 18.07 -3.39
CA LEU A 10 -14.33 16.84 -3.98
C LEU A 10 -12.84 17.01 -4.30
N LEU A 11 -12.47 18.17 -4.84
CA LEU A 11 -11.12 18.44 -5.32
C LEU A 11 -10.10 18.69 -4.19
N LEU A 12 -10.49 19.40 -3.13
CA LEU A 12 -9.56 19.75 -2.05
C LEU A 12 -9.10 18.54 -1.21
N PRO A 13 -9.99 17.62 -0.78
CA PRO A 13 -9.54 16.40 -0.09
C PRO A 13 -8.66 15.52 -0.98
N ALA A 14 -9.04 15.32 -2.25
CA ALA A 14 -8.26 14.54 -3.20
C ALA A 14 -6.86 15.15 -3.42
N PHE A 15 -6.79 16.48 -3.53
CA PHE A 15 -5.51 17.20 -3.62
C PHE A 15 -4.66 17.03 -2.36
N ALA A 16 -5.26 17.16 -1.18
CA ALA A 16 -4.57 16.94 0.09
C ALA A 16 -4.06 15.50 0.23
N ALA A 17 -4.87 14.50 -0.17
CA ALA A 17 -4.47 13.10 -0.23
C ALA A 17 -3.24 12.92 -1.11
N GLY A 18 -3.26 13.50 -2.33
CA GLY A 18 -2.13 13.46 -3.24
C GLY A 18 -0.86 14.09 -2.64
N LEU A 19 -0.96 15.21 -1.94
CA LEU A 19 0.18 15.83 -1.25
C LEU A 19 0.75 14.94 -0.14
N LEU A 20 -0.10 14.29 0.66
CA LEU A 20 0.34 13.36 1.71
C LEU A 20 1.07 12.15 1.13
N VAL A 21 0.50 11.54 0.08
CA VAL A 21 1.10 10.41 -0.62
C VAL A 21 2.44 10.83 -1.23
N LEU A 22 2.51 11.96 -1.93
CA LEU A 22 3.76 12.47 -2.50
C LEU A 22 4.83 12.73 -1.44
N ALA A 23 4.45 13.32 -0.30
CA ALA A 23 5.38 13.64 0.78
C ALA A 23 6.11 12.39 1.30
N SER A 24 5.42 11.25 1.39
CA SER A 24 5.99 10.00 1.86
C SER A 24 6.60 9.13 0.75
N HIS A 25 5.97 9.05 -0.42
CA HIS A 25 6.36 8.14 -1.50
C HIS A 25 7.57 8.65 -2.30
N VAL A 26 7.78 9.97 -2.42
CA VAL A 26 8.96 10.49 -3.13
C VAL A 26 10.26 10.11 -2.41
N PRO A 27 10.43 10.35 -1.08
CA PRO A 27 11.63 9.92 -0.36
C PRO A 27 11.83 8.40 -0.35
N LEU A 28 10.74 7.65 -0.15
CA LEU A 28 10.76 6.19 -0.15
C LEU A 28 11.14 5.63 -1.54
N GLY A 29 10.54 6.15 -2.60
CA GLY A 29 10.83 5.79 -3.98
C GLY A 29 12.27 6.08 -4.39
N GLN A 30 12.83 7.21 -3.94
CA GLN A 30 14.27 7.47 -4.14
C GLN A 30 15.16 6.42 -3.47
N ALA A 31 14.77 5.92 -2.29
CA ALA A 31 15.51 4.85 -1.62
C ALA A 31 15.32 3.49 -2.29
N VAL A 32 14.13 3.21 -2.82
CA VAL A 32 13.85 2.04 -3.68
C VAL A 32 14.78 2.02 -4.90
N LEU A 33 14.89 3.14 -5.61
CA LEU A 33 15.78 3.27 -6.77
C LEU A 33 17.24 3.06 -6.40
N LYS A 34 17.70 3.62 -5.27
CA LYS A 34 19.07 3.44 -4.77
C LYS A 34 19.40 1.99 -4.40
N ARG A 35 18.39 1.20 -4.04
CA ARG A 35 18.52 -0.22 -3.69
C ARG A 35 18.34 -1.16 -4.90
N GLY A 36 17.87 -0.65 -6.05
CA GLY A 36 17.62 -1.47 -7.24
C GLY A 36 16.46 -2.45 -7.06
N ILE A 37 15.41 -2.05 -6.35
CA ILE A 37 14.21 -2.87 -6.04
C ILE A 37 12.93 -2.17 -6.53
N VAL A 38 12.93 -1.70 -7.77
CA VAL A 38 11.91 -0.85 -8.40
C VAL A 38 10.50 -1.42 -8.27
N PHE A 39 10.32 -2.74 -8.38
CA PHE A 39 8.99 -3.37 -8.30
C PHE A 39 8.49 -3.63 -6.87
N LEU A 40 9.27 -3.27 -5.83
CA LEU A 40 8.91 -3.53 -4.44
C LEU A 40 7.54 -2.92 -4.08
N ASP A 41 7.25 -1.73 -4.60
CA ASP A 41 5.99 -1.02 -4.35
C ASP A 41 4.77 -1.86 -4.74
N LEU A 42 4.70 -2.25 -6.03
CA LEU A 42 3.61 -3.06 -6.57
C LEU A 42 3.47 -4.40 -5.86
N ALA A 43 4.58 -5.06 -5.51
CA ALA A 43 4.53 -6.34 -4.80
C ALA A 43 3.93 -6.19 -3.39
N ILE A 44 4.33 -5.17 -2.64
CA ILE A 44 3.81 -4.93 -1.30
C ILE A 44 2.33 -4.53 -1.35
N ALA A 45 1.94 -3.65 -2.26
CA ALA A 45 0.54 -3.29 -2.49
C ALA A 45 -0.31 -4.53 -2.81
N GLN A 46 0.18 -5.44 -3.65
CA GLN A 46 -0.54 -6.67 -4.00
C GLN A 46 -0.65 -7.65 -2.82
N ILE A 47 0.38 -7.78 -1.99
CA ILE A 47 0.33 -8.60 -0.77
C ILE A 47 -0.66 -8.01 0.24
N ALA A 48 -0.69 -6.68 0.40
CA ALA A 48 -1.66 -5.99 1.22
C ALA A 48 -3.10 -6.27 0.72
N GLY A 49 -3.33 -6.12 -0.59
CA GLY A 49 -4.61 -6.43 -1.24
C GLY A 49 -5.02 -7.89 -1.06
N LEU A 50 -4.08 -8.85 -1.16
CA LEU A 50 -4.36 -10.25 -0.83
C LEU A 50 -4.79 -10.41 0.64
N GLY A 51 -4.17 -9.70 1.57
CA GLY A 51 -4.59 -9.67 2.98
C GLY A 51 -6.02 -9.17 3.17
N VAL A 52 -6.41 -8.13 2.42
CA VAL A 52 -7.80 -7.63 2.36
C VAL A 52 -8.75 -8.72 1.86
N VAL A 53 -8.41 -9.39 0.76
CA VAL A 53 -9.24 -10.47 0.19
C VAL A 53 -9.40 -11.65 1.15
N ILE A 54 -8.33 -12.04 1.84
CA ILE A 54 -8.37 -13.10 2.87
C ILE A 54 -9.26 -12.68 4.05
N ALA A 55 -9.18 -11.43 4.50
CA ALA A 55 -10.03 -10.95 5.59
C ALA A 55 -11.52 -11.03 5.23
N HIS A 56 -11.88 -10.60 4.02
CA HIS A 56 -13.27 -10.68 3.54
C HIS A 56 -13.74 -12.14 3.45
N SER A 57 -12.93 -13.04 2.87
CA SER A 57 -13.32 -14.46 2.73
C SER A 57 -13.48 -15.22 4.06
N LEU A 58 -12.88 -14.71 5.14
CA LEU A 58 -13.06 -15.25 6.50
C LEU A 58 -14.25 -14.63 7.27
N GLY A 59 -15.11 -13.86 6.60
CA GLY A 59 -16.27 -13.20 7.22
C GLY A 59 -15.95 -11.84 7.86
N GLY A 60 -14.82 -11.24 7.50
CA GLY A 60 -14.37 -9.93 7.97
C GLY A 60 -15.12 -8.73 7.41
N GLU A 61 -16.11 -8.94 6.53
CA GLU A 61 -16.87 -7.89 5.83
C GLU A 61 -17.52 -6.87 6.78
N SER A 62 -17.82 -7.30 8.01
CA SER A 62 -18.49 -6.48 9.02
C SER A 62 -17.57 -5.54 9.80
N SER A 63 -16.24 -5.67 9.69
CA SER A 63 -15.29 -4.87 10.49
C SER A 63 -14.19 -4.25 9.62
N PRO A 64 -14.27 -2.94 9.31
CA PRO A 64 -13.23 -2.21 8.59
C PRO A 64 -11.85 -2.31 9.25
N TRP A 65 -11.83 -2.43 10.59
CA TRP A 65 -10.61 -2.59 11.37
C TRP A 65 -9.92 -3.93 11.10
N LEU A 66 -10.69 -5.02 10.99
CA LEU A 66 -10.13 -6.35 10.72
C LEU A 66 -9.45 -6.38 9.35
N THR A 67 -10.10 -5.81 8.34
CA THR A 67 -9.58 -5.69 6.97
C THR A 67 -8.28 -4.87 6.92
N GLN A 68 -8.22 -3.75 7.64
CA GLN A 68 -7.03 -2.92 7.71
C GLN A 68 -5.86 -3.62 8.43
N VAL A 69 -6.15 -4.27 9.57
CA VAL A 69 -5.14 -5.06 10.29
C VAL A 69 -4.62 -6.21 9.42
N ALA A 70 -5.49 -6.91 8.70
CA ALA A 70 -5.09 -7.99 7.79
C ALA A 70 -4.19 -7.50 6.66
N ALA A 71 -4.51 -6.36 6.05
CA ALA A 71 -3.67 -5.78 4.99
C ALA A 71 -2.29 -5.38 5.51
N VAL A 72 -2.23 -4.64 6.63
CA VAL A 72 -0.97 -4.18 7.22
C VAL A 72 -0.12 -5.36 7.68
N THR A 73 -0.73 -6.36 8.32
CA THR A 73 0.00 -7.57 8.74
C THR A 73 0.52 -8.37 7.55
N ALA A 74 -0.28 -8.55 6.49
CA ALA A 74 0.16 -9.18 5.26
C ALA A 74 1.33 -8.42 4.62
N ALA A 75 1.21 -7.10 4.49
CA ALA A 75 2.26 -6.25 3.92
C ALA A 75 3.56 -6.29 4.74
N LEU A 76 3.48 -6.26 6.07
CA LEU A 76 4.64 -6.38 6.96
C LEU A 76 5.32 -7.74 6.82
N LEU A 77 4.54 -8.83 6.81
CA LEU A 77 5.07 -10.18 6.61
C LEU A 77 5.72 -10.32 5.22
N GLY A 78 5.09 -9.78 4.18
CA GLY A 78 5.62 -9.72 2.82
C GLY A 78 6.92 -8.93 2.74
N ALA A 79 6.97 -7.76 3.36
CA ALA A 79 8.18 -6.92 3.41
C ALA A 79 9.32 -7.61 4.17
N LEU A 80 9.04 -8.28 5.29
CA LEU A 80 10.03 -9.04 6.04
C LEU A 80 10.55 -10.24 5.24
N LEU A 81 9.67 -10.93 4.51
CA LEU A 81 10.05 -12.03 3.62
C LEU A 81 10.95 -11.53 2.50
N LEU A 82 10.56 -10.45 1.81
CA LEU A 82 11.34 -9.86 0.73
C LEU A 82 12.68 -9.31 1.23
N HIS A 83 12.72 -8.69 2.41
CA HIS A 83 13.97 -8.28 3.05
C HIS A 83 14.88 -9.48 3.36
N ARG A 84 14.30 -10.59 3.84
CA ARG A 84 15.07 -11.82 4.11
C ARG A 84 15.62 -12.45 2.81
N MET A 85 14.88 -12.35 1.71
CA MET A 85 15.32 -12.80 0.38
C MET A 85 16.40 -11.90 -0.20
N GLU A 86 16.32 -10.58 0.01
CA GLU A 86 17.33 -9.61 -0.41
C GLU A 86 18.70 -9.96 0.20
N ARG A 87 18.73 -10.37 1.47
CA ARG A 87 19.97 -10.77 2.16
C ARG A 87 20.56 -12.09 1.64
N GLN A 88 19.73 -12.98 1.09
CA GLN A 88 20.17 -14.30 0.62
C GLN A 88 20.52 -14.33 -0.87
N SER A 89 19.83 -13.52 -1.70
CA SER A 89 20.00 -13.52 -3.15
C SER A 89 19.77 -12.12 -3.73
N PRO A 90 20.65 -11.15 -3.39
CA PRO A 90 20.48 -9.76 -3.83
C PRO A 90 20.48 -9.64 -5.37
N ALA A 91 21.27 -10.49 -6.06
CA ALA A 91 21.36 -10.50 -7.52
C ALA A 91 20.04 -10.88 -8.24
N ARG A 92 19.09 -11.52 -7.55
CA ARG A 92 17.82 -11.99 -8.13
C ARG A 92 16.59 -11.36 -7.45
N GLN A 93 16.80 -10.32 -6.65
CA GLN A 93 15.75 -9.76 -5.82
C GLN A 93 14.54 -9.28 -6.64
N GLU A 94 14.76 -8.61 -7.77
CA GLU A 94 13.68 -8.17 -8.66
C GLU A 94 12.86 -9.34 -9.22
N ALA A 95 13.51 -10.45 -9.56
CA ALA A 95 12.81 -11.65 -10.01
C ALA A 95 11.96 -12.26 -8.88
N ILE A 96 12.48 -12.27 -7.65
CA ILE A 96 11.75 -12.74 -6.46
C ILE A 96 10.54 -11.84 -6.19
N ILE A 97 10.71 -10.52 -6.26
CA ILE A 97 9.64 -9.54 -6.13
C ILE A 97 8.55 -9.79 -7.19
N GLY A 98 8.94 -9.96 -8.46
CA GLY A 98 8.00 -10.23 -9.56
C GLY A 98 7.22 -11.54 -9.38
N VAL A 99 7.89 -12.64 -9.02
CA VAL A 99 7.23 -13.92 -8.74
C VAL A 99 6.28 -13.81 -7.56
N THR A 100 6.68 -13.09 -6.50
CA THR A 100 5.83 -12.86 -5.32
C THR A 100 4.59 -12.04 -5.69
N PHE A 101 4.75 -10.97 -6.47
CA PHE A 101 3.65 -10.16 -6.98
C PHE A 101 2.63 -10.98 -7.76
N VAL A 102 3.08 -11.74 -8.78
CA VAL A 102 2.19 -12.56 -9.61
C VAL A 102 1.52 -13.66 -8.78
N SER A 103 2.24 -14.29 -7.85
CA SER A 103 1.68 -15.32 -6.96
C SER A 103 0.58 -14.75 -6.06
N ALA A 104 0.80 -13.58 -5.48
CA ALA A 104 -0.20 -12.89 -4.64
C ALA A 104 -1.44 -12.49 -5.46
N ALA A 105 -1.25 -11.97 -6.68
CA ALA A 105 -2.35 -11.64 -7.59
C ALA A 105 -3.16 -12.88 -7.99
N CYS A 106 -2.50 -13.96 -8.40
CA CYS A 106 -3.16 -15.22 -8.72
C CYS A 106 -3.94 -15.79 -7.53
N LEU A 107 -3.37 -15.75 -6.33
CA LEU A 107 -4.05 -16.22 -5.13
C LEU A 107 -5.29 -15.37 -4.79
N ALA A 108 -5.19 -14.05 -4.92
CA ALA A 108 -6.32 -13.15 -4.74
C ALA A 108 -7.45 -13.47 -5.73
N LEU A 109 -7.11 -13.65 -7.02
CA LEU A 109 -8.07 -14.06 -8.05
C LEU A 109 -8.75 -15.40 -7.74
N ILE A 110 -7.98 -16.40 -7.28
CA ILE A 110 -8.53 -17.71 -6.91
C ILE A 110 -9.52 -17.57 -5.74
N LEU A 111 -9.16 -16.80 -4.71
CA LEU A 111 -10.04 -16.58 -3.56
C LEU A 111 -11.34 -15.86 -3.94
N MET A 112 -11.29 -14.95 -4.91
CA MET A 112 -12.45 -14.17 -5.36
C MET A 112 -13.27 -14.87 -6.44
N SER A 113 -12.77 -15.97 -7.02
CA SER A 113 -13.41 -16.67 -8.14
C SER A 113 -14.79 -17.26 -7.85
N HIS A 114 -15.14 -17.42 -6.57
CA HIS A 114 -16.42 -17.97 -6.12
C HIS A 114 -17.41 -16.88 -5.67
N ASP A 115 -17.01 -15.61 -5.70
CA ASP A 115 -17.86 -14.48 -5.33
C ASP A 115 -18.52 -13.86 -6.58
N PRO A 116 -19.87 -13.82 -6.65
CA PRO A 116 -20.61 -13.18 -7.75
C PRO A 116 -20.23 -11.71 -7.99
N HIS A 117 -19.78 -10.99 -6.96
CA HIS A 117 -19.34 -9.58 -7.04
C HIS A 117 -17.82 -9.43 -6.89
N GLY A 118 -17.06 -10.53 -6.94
CA GLY A 118 -15.61 -10.52 -6.80
C GLY A 118 -14.92 -9.64 -7.87
N ALA A 119 -15.45 -9.62 -9.09
CA ALA A 119 -14.90 -8.78 -10.16
C ALA A 119 -15.04 -7.27 -9.88
N GLU A 120 -16.12 -6.83 -9.24
CA GLU A 120 -16.36 -5.42 -8.88
C GLU A 120 -15.45 -4.98 -7.74
N HIS A 121 -15.32 -5.81 -6.70
CA HIS A 121 -14.37 -5.56 -5.61
C HIS A 121 -12.91 -5.53 -6.11
N LEU A 122 -12.57 -6.38 -7.08
CA LEU A 122 -11.25 -6.35 -7.71
C LEU A 122 -11.03 -5.03 -8.45
N GLN A 123 -12.04 -4.57 -9.19
CA GLN A 123 -11.97 -3.31 -9.93
C GLN A 123 -11.83 -2.10 -9.00
N GLU A 124 -12.57 -2.07 -7.88
CA GLU A 124 -12.45 -0.99 -6.88
C GLU A 124 -11.06 -0.95 -6.23
N LEU A 125 -10.50 -2.13 -5.89
CA LEU A 125 -9.14 -2.24 -5.35
C LEU A 125 -8.06 -1.84 -6.36
N LEU A 126 -8.24 -2.14 -7.64
CA LEU A 126 -7.23 -1.87 -8.68
C LEU A 126 -7.29 -0.44 -9.23
N VAL A 127 -8.47 0.17 -9.29
CA VAL A 127 -8.64 1.51 -9.87
C VAL A 127 -8.31 2.59 -8.83
N GLY A 128 -8.64 2.36 -7.55
CA GLY A 128 -8.48 3.34 -6.49
C GLY A 128 -9.39 4.56 -6.67
N GLN A 129 -9.89 5.13 -5.58
CA GLN A 129 -10.87 6.22 -5.64
C GLN A 129 -10.41 7.47 -4.89
N ILE A 130 -9.28 8.05 -5.30
CA ILE A 130 -8.74 9.27 -4.67
C ILE A 130 -9.75 10.44 -4.67
N LEU A 131 -10.59 10.52 -5.70
CA LEU A 131 -11.57 11.58 -5.88
C LEU A 131 -12.68 11.57 -4.82
N TRP A 132 -13.03 10.38 -4.29
CA TRP A 132 -14.10 10.21 -3.31
C TRP A 132 -13.62 10.32 -1.86
N THR A 133 -12.38 10.79 -1.66
CA THR A 133 -11.78 10.96 -0.33
C THR A 133 -12.48 12.06 0.47
N THR A 134 -12.72 11.81 1.74
CA THR A 134 -13.28 12.80 2.67
C THR A 134 -12.23 13.30 3.67
N TRP A 135 -12.44 14.48 4.25
CA TRP A 135 -11.53 15.03 5.27
C TRP A 135 -11.38 14.13 6.51
N SER A 136 -12.45 13.43 6.90
CA SER A 136 -12.40 12.45 7.99
C SER A 136 -11.59 11.21 7.61
N GLY A 137 -11.73 10.73 6.37
CA GLY A 137 -10.95 9.61 5.84
C GLY A 137 -9.46 9.92 5.66
N LEU A 138 -9.10 11.21 5.57
CA LEU A 138 -7.71 11.67 5.49
C LEU A 138 -6.95 11.61 6.80
N VAL A 139 -7.63 11.62 7.95
CA VAL A 139 -6.97 11.68 9.26
C VAL A 139 -6.04 10.48 9.49
N PRO A 140 -6.45 9.21 9.26
CA PRO A 140 -5.56 8.07 9.39
C PRO A 140 -4.35 8.15 8.46
N LEU A 141 -4.56 8.48 7.18
CA LEU A 141 -3.48 8.64 6.20
C LEU A 141 -2.49 9.75 6.60
N ALA A 142 -3.00 10.89 7.08
CA ALA A 142 -2.19 12.00 7.55
C ALA A 142 -1.36 11.61 8.77
N VAL A 143 -1.94 10.87 9.73
CA VAL A 143 -1.22 10.36 10.91
C VAL A 143 -0.12 9.39 10.50
N VAL A 144 -0.42 8.41 9.65
CA VAL A 144 0.58 7.45 9.16
C VAL A 144 1.68 8.16 8.38
N THR A 145 1.34 9.09 7.51
CA THR A 145 2.29 9.89 6.74
C THR A 145 3.19 10.71 7.68
N ALA A 146 2.61 11.40 8.67
CA ALA A 146 3.38 12.19 9.63
C ALA A 146 4.34 11.31 10.45
N LEU A 147 3.87 10.18 10.97
CA LEU A 147 4.70 9.21 11.68
C LEU A 147 5.81 8.67 10.77
N ALA A 148 5.50 8.39 9.50
CA ALA A 148 6.47 7.89 8.55
C ALA A 148 7.57 8.92 8.28
N LEU A 149 7.21 10.19 8.09
CA LEU A 149 8.17 11.28 7.90
C LEU A 149 9.02 11.53 9.14
N VAL A 150 8.43 11.47 10.35
CA VAL A 150 9.17 11.59 11.61
C VAL A 150 10.15 10.42 11.78
N ALA A 151 9.75 9.19 11.47
CA ALA A 151 10.66 8.04 11.52
C ALA A 151 11.76 8.14 10.45
N TRP A 152 11.43 8.65 9.26
CA TRP A 152 12.37 8.83 8.16
C TRP A 152 13.44 9.90 8.43
N PHE A 153 13.01 11.10 8.82
CA PHE A 153 13.88 12.26 9.01
C PHE A 153 14.41 12.38 10.44
N GLY A 154 13.60 12.09 11.45
CA GLY A 154 13.96 12.23 12.86
C GLY A 154 14.73 11.04 13.42
N LEU A 155 14.18 9.82 13.28
CA LEU A 155 14.80 8.60 13.83
C LEU A 155 15.83 7.96 12.90
N ARG A 156 16.05 8.54 11.70
CA ARG A 156 16.98 8.05 10.68
C ARG A 156 16.77 6.58 10.30
N TRP A 157 15.54 6.09 10.33
CA TRP A 157 15.21 4.71 9.94
C TRP A 157 15.58 4.39 8.49
N LYS A 158 15.80 5.41 7.66
CA LYS A 158 16.39 5.31 6.32
C LYS A 158 17.73 4.55 6.29
N ASP A 159 18.51 4.64 7.36
CA ASP A 159 19.85 4.04 7.45
C ASP A 159 19.78 2.54 7.80
N SER A 160 18.66 2.07 8.38
CA SER A 160 18.43 0.65 8.70
C SER A 160 17.65 -0.04 7.59
N PRO A 161 18.15 -1.16 7.02
CA PRO A 161 17.41 -1.95 6.04
C PRO A 161 16.03 -2.37 6.56
N LEU A 162 15.94 -2.89 7.79
CA LEU A 162 14.67 -3.33 8.37
C LEU A 162 13.71 -2.15 8.61
N GLY A 163 14.24 -1.03 9.10
CA GLY A 163 13.46 0.20 9.32
C GLY A 163 12.84 0.72 8.02
N PHE A 164 13.60 0.70 6.92
CA PHE A 164 13.10 1.03 5.59
C PHE A 164 11.95 0.10 5.16
N TYR A 165 12.12 -1.22 5.22
CA TYR A 165 11.10 -2.17 4.78
C TYR A 165 9.79 -2.07 5.58
N VAL A 166 9.88 -1.88 6.90
CA VAL A 166 8.70 -1.70 7.76
C VAL A 166 7.99 -0.38 7.44
N LEU A 167 8.75 0.72 7.35
CA LEU A 167 8.18 2.03 7.03
C LEU A 167 7.51 2.02 5.66
N PHE A 168 8.18 1.41 4.69
CA PHE A 168 7.68 1.25 3.33
C PHE A 168 6.37 0.46 3.33
N ALA A 169 6.35 -0.72 3.96
CA ALA A 169 5.16 -1.57 4.02
C ALA A 169 3.94 -0.85 4.60
N VAL A 170 4.11 -0.16 5.72
CA VAL A 170 3.02 0.57 6.38
C VAL A 170 2.54 1.74 5.52
N THR A 171 3.47 2.50 4.94
CA THR A 171 3.15 3.70 4.16
C THR A 171 2.44 3.36 2.85
N ILE A 172 2.95 2.38 2.11
CA ILE A 172 2.32 1.90 0.86
C ILE A 172 0.94 1.35 1.16
N THR A 173 0.81 0.48 2.16
CA THR A 173 -0.48 -0.13 2.53
C THR A 173 -1.51 0.93 2.90
N ALA A 174 -1.12 1.92 3.72
CA ALA A 174 -2.02 2.98 4.14
C ALA A 174 -2.43 3.94 3.01
N SER A 175 -1.70 3.96 1.89
CA SER A 175 -1.98 4.85 0.76
C SER A 175 -2.77 4.17 -0.36
N VAL A 176 -2.74 2.84 -0.42
CA VAL A 176 -3.51 2.02 -1.36
C VAL A 176 -4.90 1.72 -0.81
N GLN A 177 -5.08 1.72 0.50
CA GLN A 177 -6.38 1.61 1.19
C GLN A 177 -7.09 2.96 1.31
#